data_AF-A0A7J4UNL2-F1
#
_entry.id   AF-A0A7J4UNL2-F1
#
_cell.length_a   1.000
_cell.length_b   1.000
_cell.length_c   1.000
_cell.angle_alpha   90.00
_cell.angle_beta   90.00
_cell.angle_gamma   90.00
#
_symmetry.space_group_name_H-M   'P 1'
#
loop_
_entity.id
_entity.type
_entity.pdbx_description
1 polymer ?
#
loop_
_entity_poly.entity_id
_entity_poly.type
_entity_poly.pdbx_seq_one_letter_code
_entity_poly.pdbx_strand_id
1 'polypeptide(L)'
;MEETLLDEKTKTYLIACIVTGIDVVYDPREFMVGLVDHMNSIERPYWTEGDEDGVIIHDKYDQPILSVMYTGQRMIFGSFEEDPFTAIQSRQNTAFAVLNIIDYLRKLELEFCPSILGSEARVVQEQMALSDDTTDTEPSDWAI
;
A
#
# COMPACT_ATOMS: atom_id res chain seq x y z
N MET A 1 7.45 -5.41 28.61
CA MET A 1 7.54 -4.91 27.22
C MET A 1 6.12 -5.01 26.69
N GLU A 2 5.40 -3.90 26.63
CA GLU A 2 4.01 -3.91 26.14
C GLU A 2 4.05 -4.32 24.67
N GLU A 3 3.37 -5.41 24.31
CA GLU A 3 3.10 -5.71 22.92
C GLU A 3 2.22 -4.59 22.39
N THR A 4 2.79 -3.72 21.55
CA THR A 4 2.02 -2.76 20.77
C THR A 4 1.21 -3.55 19.75
N LEU A 5 0.08 -4.12 20.21
CA LEU A 5 -0.87 -4.81 19.36
C LEU A 5 -1.50 -3.77 18.44
N LEU A 6 -1.22 -3.87 17.14
CA LEU A 6 -1.93 -3.11 16.12
C LEU A 6 -3.44 -3.31 16.33
N ASP A 7 -4.22 -2.24 16.31
CA ASP A 7 -5.67 -2.36 16.41
C ASP A 7 -6.26 -3.02 15.15
N GLU A 8 -7.49 -3.55 15.25
CA GLU A 8 -8.14 -4.28 14.16
C GLU A 8 -8.36 -3.46 12.88
N LYS A 9 -8.57 -2.14 13.00
CA LYS A 9 -8.71 -1.27 11.83
C LYS A 9 -7.38 -1.11 11.11
N THR A 10 -6.31 -0.87 11.86
CA THR A 10 -4.95 -0.76 11.31
C THR A 10 -4.53 -2.08 10.64
N LYS A 11 -4.80 -3.23 11.26
CA LYS A 11 -4.56 -4.54 10.64
C LYS A 11 -5.32 -4.70 9.32
N THR A 12 -6.62 -4.40 9.33
CA THR A 12 -7.47 -4.50 8.14
C THR A 12 -6.97 -3.61 7.01
N TYR A 13 -6.56 -2.38 7.34
CA TYR A 13 -5.99 -1.44 6.39
C TYR A 13 -4.68 -1.95 5.78
N LEU A 14 -3.75 -2.45 6.61
CA LEU A 14 -2.48 -3.01 6.13
C LEU A 14 -2.67 -4.24 5.26
N ILE A 15 -3.60 -5.13 5.63
CA ILE A 15 -3.99 -6.28 4.80
C ILE A 15 -4.53 -5.79 3.45
N ALA A 16 -5.41 -4.78 3.44
CA ALA A 16 -5.92 -4.21 2.20
C ALA A 16 -4.79 -3.64 1.34
N CYS A 17 -3.84 -2.89 1.91
CA CYS A 17 -2.67 -2.41 1.18
C CYS A 17 -1.84 -3.55 0.57
N ILE A 18 -1.56 -4.61 1.34
CA ILE A 18 -0.75 -5.74 0.86
C ILE A 18 -1.47 -6.49 -0.26
N VAL A 19 -2.76 -6.77 -0.09
CA VAL A 19 -3.55 -7.57 -1.05
C VAL A 19 -3.83 -6.79 -2.32
N THR A 20 -4.10 -5.48 -2.21
CA THR A 20 -4.62 -4.70 -3.32
C THR A 20 -3.64 -3.70 -3.91
N GLY A 21 -2.56 -3.40 -3.20
CA GLY A 21 -1.65 -2.30 -3.51
C GLY A 21 -2.06 -0.97 -2.88
N ILE A 22 -1.24 0.05 -3.12
CA ILE A 22 -1.51 1.44 -2.74
C ILE A 22 -1.51 2.28 -4.00
N ASP A 23 -2.61 2.99 -4.25
CA ASP A 23 -2.67 3.99 -5.31
C ASP A 23 -1.95 5.26 -4.85
N VAL A 24 -0.99 5.70 -5.66
CA VAL A 24 -0.15 6.90 -5.42
C VAL A 24 0.45 7.37 -6.74
N VAL A 25 0.44 8.68 -6.99
CA VAL A 25 0.99 9.28 -8.22
C VAL A 25 2.23 10.09 -7.88
N TYR A 26 3.38 9.66 -8.41
CA TYR A 26 4.67 10.31 -8.28
C TYR A 26 5.61 9.94 -9.43
N ASP A 27 6.71 10.66 -9.62
CA ASP A 27 7.75 10.26 -10.57
C ASP A 27 8.36 8.90 -10.16
N PRO A 28 8.31 7.85 -11.00
CA PRO A 28 8.70 6.50 -10.59
C PRO A 28 10.13 6.39 -10.09
N ARG A 29 11.06 7.09 -10.75
CA ARG A 29 12.48 6.99 -10.44
C ARG A 29 12.78 7.69 -9.12
N GLU A 30 12.31 8.93 -8.95
CA GLU A 30 12.47 9.66 -7.68
C GLU A 30 11.77 8.92 -6.54
N PHE A 31 10.59 8.35 -6.82
CA PHE A 31 9.80 7.62 -5.83
C PHE A 31 10.56 6.41 -5.28
N MET A 32 11.03 5.53 -6.17
CA MET A 32 11.63 4.25 -5.78
C MET A 32 13.03 4.41 -5.21
N VAL A 33 13.85 5.31 -5.78
CA VAL A 33 15.16 5.63 -5.22
C VAL A 33 15.02 6.25 -3.83
N GLY A 34 14.10 7.21 -3.66
CA GLY A 34 13.82 7.81 -2.36
C GLY A 34 13.25 6.82 -1.35
N LEU A 35 12.48 5.83 -1.81
CA LEU A 35 11.99 4.75 -0.94
C LEU A 35 13.13 3.89 -0.40
N VAL A 36 14.09 3.50 -1.25
CA VAL A 36 15.28 2.74 -0.82
C VAL A 36 16.07 3.52 0.22
N ASP A 37 16.32 4.80 -0.03
CA ASP A 37 17.04 5.67 0.91
C ASP A 37 16.29 5.81 2.23
N HIS A 38 14.97 6.02 2.17
CA HIS A 38 14.13 6.13 3.35
C HIS A 38 14.19 4.85 4.20
N MET A 39 13.97 3.69 3.59
CA MET A 39 13.95 2.41 4.30
C MET A 39 15.29 2.09 4.95
N ASN A 40 16.40 2.43 4.29
CA ASN A 40 17.76 2.23 4.82
C ASN A 40 18.17 3.29 5.87
N SER A 41 17.49 4.45 5.92
CA SER A 41 17.77 5.51 6.90
C SER A 41 17.19 5.21 8.30
N ILE A 42 16.22 4.30 8.38
CA ILE A 42 15.61 3.89 9.64
C ILE A 42 16.61 2.99 10.39
N GLU A 43 16.81 3.26 11.68
CA GLU A 43 17.75 2.52 12.53
C GLU A 43 17.40 1.02 12.50
N ARG A 44 18.26 0.21 11.85
CA ARG A 44 17.99 -1.10 11.22
C ARG A 44 17.15 -2.11 12.05
N PRO A 45 15.95 -2.43 11.55
CA PRO A 45 15.51 -3.82 11.43
C PRO A 45 15.44 -4.32 9.98
N TYR A 46 15.60 -3.44 8.99
CA TYR A 46 15.47 -3.75 7.57
C TYR A 46 16.69 -3.29 6.78
N TRP A 47 16.97 -3.99 5.69
CA TRP A 47 17.86 -3.55 4.63
C TRP A 47 17.08 -3.62 3.32
N THR A 48 17.31 -2.67 2.42
CA THR A 48 16.48 -2.50 1.22
C THR A 48 17.36 -2.23 0.01
N GLU A 49 17.07 -2.90 -1.09
CA GLU A 49 17.74 -2.74 -2.37
C GLU A 49 16.73 -2.67 -3.52
N GLY A 50 17.10 -2.05 -4.64
CA GLY A 50 16.23 -1.92 -5.80
C GLY A 50 16.56 -0.73 -6.67
N ASP A 51 15.72 -0.52 -7.68
CA ASP A 51 15.81 0.55 -8.66
C ASP A 51 14.40 1.08 -9.03
N GLU A 52 14.30 1.78 -10.17
CA GLU A 52 13.06 2.39 -10.65
C GLU A 52 11.96 1.37 -11.00
N ASP A 53 12.31 0.11 -11.26
CA ASP A 53 11.35 -0.93 -11.64
C ASP A 53 10.82 -1.69 -10.42
N GLY A 54 11.62 -1.77 -9.35
CA GLY A 54 11.22 -2.51 -8.15
C GLY A 54 12.22 -2.46 -7.00
N VAL A 55 11.70 -2.71 -5.81
CA VAL A 55 12.45 -2.72 -4.54
C VAL A 55 12.17 -4.01 -3.78
N ILE A 56 13.23 -4.59 -3.20
CA ILE A 56 13.16 -5.73 -2.31
C ILE A 56 13.58 -5.28 -0.90
N ILE A 57 12.75 -5.62 0.07
CA ILE A 57 12.96 -5.34 1.48
C ILE A 57 13.32 -6.65 2.19
N HIS A 58 14.44 -6.61 2.90
CA HIS A 58 15.01 -7.70 3.67
C HIS A 58 14.83 -7.42 5.16
N ASP A 59 14.67 -8.48 5.95
CA ASP A 59 14.71 -8.39 7.40
C ASP A 59 16.15 -8.28 7.95
N LYS A 60 16.28 -8.23 9.28
CA LYS A 60 17.57 -8.12 9.98
C LYS A 60 18.52 -9.30 9.77
N TYR A 61 18.03 -10.42 9.24
CA TYR A 61 18.82 -11.61 8.93
C TYR A 61 19.11 -11.73 7.43
N ASP A 62 18.86 -10.66 6.66
CA ASP A 62 19.04 -10.61 5.21
C ASP A 62 18.09 -11.57 4.46
N GLN A 63 16.93 -11.89 5.05
CA GLN A 63 15.89 -12.66 4.37
C GLN A 63 14.92 -11.72 3.65
N PRO A 64 14.63 -11.95 2.36
CA PRO A 64 13.66 -11.14 1.63
C PRO A 64 12.25 -11.39 2.19
N ILE A 65 11.55 -10.32 2.55
CA ILE A 65 10.20 -10.38 3.16
C ILE A 65 9.13 -9.73 2.29
N LEU A 66 9.49 -8.71 1.52
CA LEU A 66 8.55 -7.93 0.73
C LEU A 66 9.20 -7.42 -0.55
N SER A 67 8.52 -7.64 -1.68
CA SER A 67 8.80 -6.99 -2.95
C SER A 67 7.79 -5.88 -3.18
N VAL A 68 8.26 -4.77 -3.75
CA VAL A 68 7.48 -3.57 -4.06
C VAL A 68 7.75 -3.21 -5.51
N MET A 69 6.72 -3.20 -6.34
CA MET A 69 6.79 -2.71 -7.72
C MET A 69 5.96 -1.45 -7.85
N TYR A 70 6.39 -0.49 -8.68
CA TYR A 70 5.65 0.74 -8.91
C TYR A 70 5.40 0.98 -10.40
N THR A 71 4.14 1.23 -10.75
CA THR A 71 3.72 1.42 -12.16
C THR A 71 3.57 2.89 -12.56
N GLY A 72 3.97 3.83 -11.71
CA GLY A 72 3.71 5.28 -11.87
C GLY A 72 2.35 5.74 -11.36
N GLN A 73 1.47 4.80 -10.99
CA GLN A 73 0.16 5.10 -10.40
C GLN A 73 -0.16 4.22 -9.19
N ARG A 74 0.52 3.07 -9.08
CA ARG A 74 0.23 2.08 -8.05
C ARG A 74 1.48 1.37 -7.58
N MET A 75 1.60 1.23 -6.27
CA MET A 75 2.51 0.31 -5.61
C MET A 75 1.84 -1.06 -5.48
N ILE A 76 2.53 -2.10 -5.94
CA ILE A 76 2.11 -3.49 -5.86
C ILE A 76 3.06 -4.22 -4.91
N PHE A 77 2.49 -4.98 -3.98
CA PHE A 77 3.24 -5.72 -2.99
C PHE A 77 3.25 -7.22 -3.28
N GLY A 78 4.40 -7.86 -3.11
CA GLY A 78 4.52 -9.31 -3.16
C GLY A 78 5.29 -9.83 -1.95
N SER A 79 4.65 -10.64 -1.11
CA SER A 79 5.31 -11.33 0.01
C SER A 79 6.08 -12.55 -0.48
N PHE A 80 7.28 -12.79 0.05
CA PHE A 80 8.03 -14.01 -0.23
C PHE A 80 7.48 -15.21 0.56
N GLU A 81 7.71 -16.43 0.06
CA GLU A 81 7.26 -17.66 0.73
C GLU A 81 7.89 -17.81 2.11
N GLU A 82 7.05 -18.14 3.10
CA GLU A 82 7.45 -18.24 4.49
C GLU A 82 7.70 -19.70 4.88
N ASP A 83 8.80 -19.95 5.59
CA ASP A 83 8.93 -21.19 6.34
C ASP A 83 7.86 -21.23 7.46
N PRO A 84 7.13 -22.34 7.65
CA PRO A 84 6.13 -22.47 8.71
C PRO A 84 6.62 -22.12 10.13
N PHE A 85 7.91 -22.29 10.40
CA PHE A 85 8.53 -22.00 11.70
C PHE A 85 8.83 -20.51 11.92
N THR A 86 8.95 -19.71 10.86
CA THR A 86 9.24 -18.26 10.92
C THR A 86 8.08 -17.38 10.44
N ALA A 87 7.00 -17.99 9.92
CA ALA A 87 5.86 -17.30 9.32
C ALA A 87 5.27 -16.16 10.17
N ILE A 88 5.11 -16.34 11.48
CA ILE A 88 4.54 -15.27 12.33
C ILE A 88 5.45 -14.04 12.37
N GLN A 89 6.75 -14.24 12.53
CA GLN A 89 7.74 -13.17 12.58
C GLN A 89 7.89 -12.50 11.21
N SER A 90 7.88 -13.29 10.13
CA SER A 90 7.88 -12.81 8.75
C SER A 90 6.69 -11.89 8.47
N ARG A 91 5.46 -12.31 8.80
CA ARG A 91 4.25 -11.48 8.64
C ARG A 91 4.30 -10.18 9.43
N GLN A 92 4.80 -10.23 10.67
CA GLN A 92 4.99 -9.02 11.47
C GLN A 92 5.98 -8.08 10.81
N ASN A 93 7.11 -8.60 10.33
CA ASN A 93 8.12 -7.82 9.62
C ASN A 93 7.55 -7.18 8.35
N THR A 94 6.75 -7.91 7.57
CA THR A 94 6.07 -7.39 6.38
C THR A 94 5.10 -6.27 6.74
N ALA A 95 4.30 -6.42 7.80
CA ALA A 95 3.38 -5.37 8.25
C ALA A 95 4.13 -4.10 8.68
N PHE A 96 5.25 -4.25 9.40
CA PHE A 96 6.10 -3.12 9.78
C PHE A 96 6.80 -2.47 8.58
N ALA A 97 7.24 -3.24 7.60
CA ALA A 97 7.79 -2.71 6.36
C ALA A 97 6.75 -1.85 5.61
N VAL A 98 5.50 -2.32 5.50
CA VAL A 98 4.41 -1.55 4.89
C VAL A 98 4.10 -0.27 5.68
N LEU A 99 4.16 -0.30 7.01
CA LEU A 99 3.99 0.91 7.84
C LEU A 99 5.09 1.95 7.58
N ASN A 100 6.34 1.52 7.39
CA ASN A 100 7.43 2.42 7.03
C ASN A 100 7.24 3.01 5.62
N ILE A 101 6.75 2.22 4.67
CA ILE A 101 6.38 2.73 3.34
C ILE A 101 5.28 3.80 3.47
N ILE A 102 4.27 3.57 4.31
CA ILE A 102 3.22 4.56 4.57
C ILE A 102 3.78 5.83 5.23
N ASP A 103 4.77 5.71 6.12
CA ASP A 103 5.47 6.88 6.70
C ASP A 103 6.23 7.67 5.62
N TYR A 104 6.90 6.99 4.69
CA TYR A 104 7.53 7.62 3.55
C TYR A 104 6.52 8.41 2.69
N LEU A 105 5.39 7.79 2.35
CA LEU A 105 4.31 8.45 1.60
C LEU A 105 3.80 9.72 2.29
N ARG A 106 3.66 9.66 3.62
CA ARG A 106 3.24 10.82 4.43
C ARG A 106 4.30 11.91 4.47
N LYS A 107 5.60 11.58 4.54
CA LYS A 107 6.70 12.56 4.51
C LYS A 107 6.79 13.29 3.17
N LEU A 108 6.39 12.65 2.09
CA LEU A 108 6.25 13.28 0.77
C LEU A 108 4.96 14.08 0.61
N GLU A 109 4.09 14.10 1.63
CA GLU A 109 2.78 14.77 1.61
C GLU A 109 1.88 14.29 0.46
N LEU A 110 2.00 13.01 0.08
CA LEU A 110 1.21 12.43 -1.01
C LEU A 110 -0.16 11.96 -0.53
N GLU A 111 -1.16 12.11 -1.39
CA GLU A 111 -2.43 11.42 -1.22
C GLU A 111 -2.30 9.97 -1.67
N PHE A 112 -2.72 9.04 -0.82
CA PHE A 112 -2.68 7.62 -1.11
C PHE A 112 -3.82 6.86 -0.43
N CYS A 113 -4.23 5.74 -1.03
CA CYS A 113 -5.24 4.86 -0.47
C CYS A 113 -4.96 3.40 -0.85
N PRO A 114 -5.46 2.42 -0.07
CA PRO A 114 -5.50 1.03 -0.52
C PRO A 114 -6.28 0.98 -1.82
N SER A 115 -5.76 0.28 -2.82
CA SER A 115 -6.42 0.14 -4.11
C SER A 115 -7.56 -0.87 -3.99
N ILE A 116 -8.65 -0.55 -3.29
CA ILE A 116 -9.72 -1.53 -2.99
C ILE A 116 -10.29 -2.20 -4.25
N LEU A 117 -10.14 -1.59 -5.45
CA LEU A 117 -10.54 -2.17 -6.74
C LEU A 117 -9.62 -1.90 -7.93
N GLY A 118 -8.74 -0.90 -7.91
CA GLY A 118 -8.36 -0.27 -9.18
C GLY A 118 -8.61 1.23 -9.13
N SER A 119 -8.15 1.96 -10.14
CA SER A 119 -8.64 3.29 -10.52
C SER A 119 -10.19 3.39 -10.61
N GLU A 120 -10.86 2.25 -10.61
CA GLU A 120 -12.30 2.02 -10.56
C GLU A 120 -12.98 2.59 -9.31
N ALA A 121 -12.32 2.64 -8.14
CA ALA A 121 -12.94 3.24 -6.95
C ALA A 121 -13.15 4.76 -7.12
N ARG A 122 -12.24 5.43 -7.81
CA ARG A 122 -12.37 6.85 -8.16
C ARG A 122 -13.46 7.06 -9.21
N VAL A 123 -13.53 6.19 -10.22
CA VAL A 123 -14.61 6.20 -11.23
C VAL A 123 -15.97 5.93 -10.58
N VAL A 124 -16.06 5.02 -9.62
CA VAL A 124 -17.30 4.73 -8.88
C VAL A 124 -17.68 5.91 -7.97
N GLN A 125 -16.73 6.54 -7.27
CA GLN A 125 -17.01 7.77 -6.52
C GLN A 125 -17.41 8.95 -7.41
N GLU A 126 -16.73 9.14 -8.54
CA GLU A 126 -17.08 10.15 -9.55
C GLU A 126 -18.47 9.86 -10.17
N GLN A 127 -18.79 8.60 -10.47
CA GLN A 127 -20.11 8.21 -10.96
C GLN A 127 -21.21 8.31 -9.90
N MET A 128 -20.92 8.01 -8.63
CA MET A 128 -21.87 8.18 -7.53
C MET A 128 -22.14 9.66 -7.26
N ALA A 129 -21.11 10.51 -7.35
CA ALA A 129 -21.26 11.97 -7.25
C ALA A 129 -22.02 12.57 -8.44
N LEU A 130 -21.93 11.96 -9.62
CA LEU A 130 -22.74 12.31 -10.81
C LEU A 130 -24.18 11.74 -10.74
N SER A 131 -24.40 10.60 -10.08
CA SER A 131 -25.72 9.96 -9.98
C SER A 131 -26.63 10.61 -8.93
N ASP A 132 -26.07 11.39 -8.00
CA ASP A 132 -26.84 12.19 -7.05
C ASP A 132 -27.44 13.46 -7.68
N ASP A 133 -27.19 13.72 -8.98
CA ASP A 133 -27.91 14.75 -9.74
C ASP A 133 -29.30 14.24 -10.15
N THR A 134 -30.22 14.21 -9.20
CA THR A 134 -31.62 13.78 -9.41
C THR A 134 -32.46 14.84 -10.14
N THR A 135 -31.85 15.78 -10.88
CA THR A 135 -32.60 16.85 -11.55
C THR A 135 -33.35 16.38 -12.79
N ASP A 136 -33.00 15.23 -13.36
CA ASP A 136 -33.54 14.78 -14.66
C ASP A 136 -34.35 13.47 -14.62
N THR A 137 -34.60 12.87 -13.46
CA THR A 137 -35.49 11.68 -13.38
C THR A 137 -36.92 12.10 -13.04
N GLU A 138 -37.75 12.27 -14.07
CA GLU A 138 -39.18 12.48 -13.85
C GLU A 138 -39.83 11.17 -13.33
N PRO A 139 -40.76 11.24 -12.36
CA PRO A 139 -41.44 10.05 -11.82
C PRO A 139 -42.24 9.23 -12.85
N SER A 140 -42.48 9.79 -14.03
CA SER A 140 -43.13 9.13 -15.17
C SER A 140 -42.28 8.01 -15.79
N ASP A 141 -40.96 8.06 -15.64
CA ASP A 141 -40.05 7.03 -16.17
C ASP A 141 -40.13 5.68 -15.42
N TRP A 142 -40.79 5.68 -14.25
CA TRP A 142 -40.96 4.50 -13.39
C TRP A 142 -42.38 3.93 -13.39
N ALA A 143 -43.31 4.56 -14.13
CA ALA A 143 -44.67 4.06 -14.27
C ALA A 143 -44.73 3.03 -15.42
N ILE A 144 -44.76 1.74 -15.06
CA ILE A 144 -45.10 0.63 -15.96
C ILE A 144 -46.61 0.60 -16.21
#